data_AF-A0A2V8F3E6-F1
#
_entry.id   AF-A0A2V8F3E6-F1
#
_cell.length_a   1.000
_cell.length_b   1.000
_cell.length_c   1.000
_cell.angle_alpha   90.00
_cell.angle_beta   90.00
_cell.angle_gamma   90.00
#
_symmetry.space_group_name_H-M   'P 1'
#
loop_
_entity.id
_entity.type
_entity.pdbx_description
1 polymer ?
#
loop_
_entity_poly.entity_id
_entity_poly.type
_entity_poly.pdbx_seq_one_letter_code
_entity_poly.pdbx_strand_id
1 'polypeptide(L)'
;MTAGRPAGSAVGPRLRWLLVAVLTTVAVLSANSTYLAAITLVEWATDRPFQNYFYQYMFLAHLALGLAVVVPFLVFVILHLRAARRRRNRLALRTGYALGSVSVALLVTGLVLVRFGFFEIRDPRFR
;
A
#
# COMPACT_ATOMS: atom_id res chain seq x y z
N MET A 1 -17.53 -10.81 43.86
CA MET A 1 -17.41 -9.99 42.64
C MET A 1 -15.99 -10.12 42.11
N THR A 2 -15.74 -11.04 41.18
CA THR A 2 -14.40 -11.26 40.60
C THR A 2 -14.20 -10.31 39.42
N ALA A 3 -13.22 -9.42 39.55
CA ALA A 3 -12.84 -8.48 38.51
C ALA A 3 -12.47 -9.22 37.21
N GLY A 4 -13.20 -8.92 36.14
CA GLY A 4 -12.91 -9.41 34.79
C GLY A 4 -11.51 -8.95 34.38
N ARG A 5 -10.61 -9.90 34.18
CA ARG A 5 -9.30 -9.63 33.59
C ARG A 5 -9.50 -8.92 32.24
N PRO A 6 -8.86 -7.77 31.97
CA PRO A 6 -8.97 -7.14 30.66
C PRO A 6 -8.44 -8.13 29.63
N ALA A 7 -9.30 -8.51 28.68
CA ALA A 7 -8.95 -9.38 27.58
C ALA A 7 -7.74 -8.79 26.85
N GLY A 8 -6.57 -9.40 27.03
CA GLY A 8 -5.32 -8.93 26.42
C GLY A 8 -5.52 -8.75 24.92
N SER A 9 -5.28 -7.53 24.44
CA SER A 9 -5.51 -7.16 23.04
C SER A 9 -4.85 -8.16 22.09
N ALA A 10 -5.58 -8.56 21.05
CA ALA A 10 -5.13 -9.58 20.09
C ALA A 10 -3.84 -9.21 19.34
N VAL A 11 -3.50 -7.91 19.35
CA VAL A 11 -2.29 -7.32 18.80
C VAL A 11 -1.44 -6.80 19.96
N GLY A 12 -0.19 -7.23 20.06
CA GLY A 12 0.74 -6.72 21.06
C GLY A 12 0.96 -5.20 20.90
N PRO A 13 1.30 -4.45 21.97
CA PRO A 13 1.35 -2.98 21.94
C PRO A 13 2.23 -2.42 20.81
N ARG A 14 3.36 -3.06 20.53
CA ARG A 14 4.30 -2.67 19.46
C ARG A 14 3.75 -2.94 18.06
N LEU A 15 3.03 -4.05 17.86
CA LEU A 15 2.46 -4.42 16.57
C LEU A 15 1.27 -3.52 16.21
N ARG A 16 0.58 -2.97 17.21
CA ARG A 16 -0.52 -2.00 17.02
C ARG A 16 -0.01 -0.69 16.43
N TRP A 17 1.13 -0.19 16.91
CA TRP A 17 1.74 1.02 16.35
C TRP A 17 2.20 0.83 14.91
N LEU A 18 2.81 -0.31 14.59
CA LEU A 18 3.19 -0.63 13.21
C LEU A 18 1.97 -0.72 12.29
N LEU A 19 0.89 -1.35 12.76
CA LEU A 19 -0.38 -1.40 12.02
C LEU A 19 -0.92 0.00 11.73
N VAL A 20 -0.99 0.86 12.74
CA VAL A 20 -1.48 2.24 12.58
C VAL A 20 -0.61 3.00 11.58
N ALA A 21 0.72 2.92 11.71
CA ALA A 21 1.63 3.56 10.77
C ALA A 21 1.39 3.10 9.33
N VAL A 22 1.32 1.77 9.10
CA VAL A 22 1.03 1.19 7.78
C VAL A 22 -0.33 1.67 7.25
N LEU A 23 -1.39 1.61 8.06
CA LEU A 23 -2.72 2.03 7.65
C LEU A 23 -2.79 3.52 7.32
N THR A 24 -2.13 4.36 8.10
CA THR A 24 -2.04 5.80 7.82
C THR A 24 -1.31 6.05 6.51
N THR A 25 -0.16 5.41 6.27
CA THR A 25 0.56 5.56 5.00
C THR A 25 -0.28 5.07 3.82
N VAL A 26 -0.96 3.92 3.95
CA VAL A 26 -1.86 3.40 2.92
C VAL A 26 -3.03 4.36 2.67
N ALA A 27 -3.62 4.94 3.71
CA ALA A 27 -4.72 5.89 3.56
C ALA A 27 -4.28 7.14 2.77
N VAL A 28 -3.12 7.70 3.09
CA VAL A 28 -2.55 8.84 2.36
C VAL A 28 -2.21 8.45 0.91
N LEU A 29 -1.63 7.28 0.70
CA LEU A 29 -1.31 6.75 -0.62
C LEU A 29 -2.57 6.57 -1.47
N SER A 30 -3.65 6.04 -0.89
CA SER A 30 -4.94 5.88 -1.56
C SER A 30 -5.56 7.23 -1.94
N ALA A 31 -5.55 8.21 -1.04
CA ALA A 31 -6.06 9.54 -1.34
C ALA A 31 -5.28 10.21 -2.50
N ASN A 32 -3.95 10.08 -2.50
CA ASN A 32 -3.10 10.57 -3.60
C ASN A 32 -3.40 9.82 -4.91
N SER A 33 -3.53 8.50 -4.87
CA SER A 33 -3.86 7.68 -6.06
C SER A 33 -5.21 8.04 -6.66
N THR A 34 -6.22 8.27 -5.83
CA THR A 34 -7.55 8.74 -6.28
C THR A 34 -7.46 10.10 -6.95
N TYR A 35 -6.65 11.02 -6.42
CA TYR A 35 -6.41 12.31 -7.07
C TYR A 35 -5.78 12.14 -8.46
N LEU A 36 -4.71 11.36 -8.59
CA LEU A 36 -4.05 11.12 -9.88
C LEU A 36 -4.99 10.46 -10.90
N ALA A 37 -5.75 9.46 -10.45
CA ALA A 37 -6.75 8.79 -11.28
C ALA A 37 -7.86 9.74 -11.73
N ALA A 38 -8.36 10.60 -10.84
CA ALA A 38 -9.40 11.57 -11.16
C ALA A 38 -8.94 12.60 -12.19
N ILE A 39 -7.74 13.16 -12.04
CA ILE A 39 -7.18 14.11 -13.02
C ILE A 39 -6.99 13.43 -14.37
N THR A 40 -6.43 12.21 -14.38
CA THR A 40 -6.25 11.43 -15.62
C THR A 40 -7.58 11.13 -16.30
N LEU A 41 -8.62 10.77 -15.53
CA LEU A 41 -9.95 10.47 -16.06
C LEU A 41 -10.62 11.71 -16.64
N VAL A 42 -10.51 12.87 -15.97
CA VAL A 42 -11.07 14.14 -16.46
C VAL A 42 -10.36 14.59 -17.73
N GLU A 43 -9.03 14.50 -17.77
CA GLU A 43 -8.25 14.80 -18.97
C GLU A 43 -8.66 13.89 -20.12
N TRP A 44 -8.78 12.58 -19.89
CA TRP A 44 -9.26 11.62 -20.88
C TRP A 44 -10.69 11.90 -21.37
N ALA A 45 -11.58 12.36 -20.48
CA ALA A 45 -12.97 12.64 -20.83
C ALA A 45 -13.18 13.99 -21.54
N THR A 46 -12.23 14.93 -21.41
CA THR A 46 -12.37 16.30 -21.92
C THR A 46 -11.37 16.67 -23.00
N ASP A 47 -10.36 15.82 -23.26
CA ASP A 47 -9.22 16.08 -24.15
C ASP A 47 -8.50 17.41 -23.81
N ARG A 48 -8.55 17.82 -22.53
CA ARG A 48 -7.88 19.04 -22.04
C ARG A 48 -6.74 18.68 -21.09
N PRO A 49 -5.55 19.27 -21.26
CA PRO A 49 -4.40 18.95 -20.41
C PRO A 49 -4.61 19.52 -19.00
N PHE A 50 -4.73 18.62 -18.01
CA PHE A 50 -4.83 18.96 -16.59
C PHE A 50 -3.62 18.46 -15.78
N GLN A 51 -2.81 17.56 -16.34
CA GLN A 51 -1.54 17.11 -15.77
C GLN A 51 -0.48 18.24 -15.74
N ASN A 52 -0.43 18.97 -14.64
CA ASN A 52 0.49 20.10 -14.43
C ASN A 52 1.66 19.74 -13.49
N TYR A 53 2.48 20.74 -13.11
CA TYR A 53 3.58 20.53 -12.16
C TYR A 53 3.12 19.93 -10.82
N PHE A 54 1.94 20.32 -10.33
CA PHE A 54 1.39 19.76 -9.10
C PHE A 54 1.03 18.28 -9.27
N TYR A 55 0.46 17.88 -10.41
CA TYR A 55 0.26 16.48 -10.76
C TYR A 55 1.58 15.69 -10.73
N GLN A 56 2.65 16.27 -11.28
CA GLN A 56 3.99 15.65 -11.27
C GLN A 56 4.53 15.46 -9.84
N TYR A 57 4.35 16.45 -8.96
CA TYR A 57 4.72 16.33 -7.54
C TYR A 57 3.87 15.30 -6.80
N MET A 58 2.56 15.22 -7.09
CA MET A 58 1.70 14.19 -6.50
C MET A 58 2.08 12.79 -6.97
N PHE A 59 2.45 12.63 -8.25
CA PHE A 59 2.98 11.39 -8.78
C PHE A 59 4.30 10.99 -8.08
N LEU A 60 5.23 11.94 -7.90
CA LEU A 60 6.46 11.70 -7.15
C LEU A 60 6.17 11.32 -5.69
N ALA A 61 5.22 12.00 -5.05
CA ALA A 61 4.78 11.70 -3.70
C ALA A 61 4.15 10.31 -3.61
N HIS A 62 3.34 9.90 -4.58
CA HIS A 62 2.80 8.54 -4.67
C HIS A 62 3.93 7.51 -4.73
N LEU A 63 4.92 7.72 -5.59
CA LEU A 63 6.07 6.83 -5.72
C LEU A 63 6.87 6.74 -4.41
N ALA A 64 7.16 7.88 -3.78
CA ALA A 64 7.90 7.94 -2.53
C ALA A 64 7.14 7.25 -1.38
N LEU A 65 5.84 7.52 -1.24
CA LEU A 65 4.98 6.90 -0.22
C LEU A 65 4.82 5.40 -0.47
N GLY A 66 4.69 4.98 -1.73
CA GLY A 66 4.64 3.58 -2.14
C GLY A 66 5.90 2.83 -1.75
N LEU A 67 7.09 3.38 -2.02
CA LEU A 67 8.35 2.79 -1.58
C LEU A 67 8.47 2.78 -0.05
N ALA A 68 8.08 3.87 0.61
CA ALA A 68 8.16 3.99 2.06
C ALA A 68 7.28 2.97 2.79
N VAL A 69 6.13 2.57 2.22
CA VAL A 69 5.22 1.61 2.87
C VAL A 69 5.66 0.16 2.71
N VAL A 70 6.47 -0.19 1.70
CA VAL A 70 6.89 -1.57 1.40
C VAL A 70 7.55 -2.23 2.61
N VAL A 71 8.58 -1.60 3.17
CA VAL A 71 9.34 -2.17 4.29
C VAL A 71 8.47 -2.38 5.54
N PRO A 72 7.80 -1.36 6.10
CA PRO A 72 6.98 -1.54 7.29
C PRO A 72 5.80 -2.49 7.05
N PHE A 73 5.23 -2.53 5.85
CA PHE A 73 4.19 -3.47 5.48
C PHE A 73 4.69 -4.92 5.49
N LEU A 74 5.83 -5.21 4.87
CA LEU A 74 6.41 -6.56 4.86
C LEU A 74 6.77 -7.02 6.28
N VAL A 75 7.37 -6.14 7.09
CA VAL A 75 7.65 -6.42 8.51
C VAL A 75 6.35 -6.72 9.26
N PHE A 76 5.30 -5.92 9.05
CA PHE A 76 3.99 -6.14 9.66
C PHE A 76 3.42 -7.50 9.29
N VAL A 77 3.41 -7.86 8.00
CA VAL A 77 2.88 -9.14 7.52
C VAL A 77 3.62 -10.31 8.15
N ILE A 78 4.97 -10.29 8.17
CA ILE A 78 5.76 -11.39 8.74
C ILE A 78 5.46 -11.56 10.24
N LEU A 79 5.48 -10.46 11.00
CA LEU A 79 5.22 -10.49 12.45
C LEU A 79 3.78 -10.87 12.76
N HIS A 80 2.82 -10.34 12.00
CA HIS A 80 1.40 -10.64 12.15
C HIS A 80 1.12 -12.12 11.86
N LEU A 81 1.69 -12.68 10.79
CA LEU A 81 1.53 -14.11 10.46
C LEU A 81 2.16 -15.01 11.53
N ARG A 82 3.36 -14.68 12.05
CA ARG A 82 3.99 -15.43 13.15
C ARG A 82 3.12 -15.41 14.41
N ALA A 83 2.53 -14.27 14.75
CA ALA A 83 1.64 -14.13 15.91
C ALA A 83 0.29 -14.82 15.70
N ALA A 84 -0.28 -14.73 14.49
CA ALA A 84 -1.58 -15.29 14.14
C ALA A 84 -1.56 -16.83 14.06
N ARG A 85 -0.44 -17.44 13.62
CA ARG A 85 -0.28 -18.90 13.55
C ARG A 85 -0.51 -19.62 14.89
N ARG A 86 -0.33 -18.92 16.02
CA ARG A 86 -0.60 -19.48 17.36
C ARG A 86 -2.08 -19.49 17.74
N ARG A 87 -2.97 -18.90 16.93
CA ARG A 87 -4.40 -18.77 17.25
C ARG A 87 -5.26 -19.78 16.46
N ARG A 88 -6.27 -20.33 17.14
CA ARG A 88 -7.12 -21.42 16.62
C ARG A 88 -8.26 -20.95 15.68
N ASN A 89 -8.49 -19.64 15.56
CA ASN A 89 -9.55 -19.10 14.70
C ASN A 89 -9.15 -19.13 13.23
N ARG A 90 -9.63 -20.15 12.51
CA ARG A 90 -9.32 -20.38 11.09
C ARG A 90 -9.91 -19.32 10.17
N LEU A 91 -11.02 -18.68 10.53
CA LEU A 91 -11.64 -17.63 9.71
C LEU A 91 -10.78 -16.37 9.70
N ALA A 92 -10.35 -15.90 10.88
CA ALA A 92 -9.46 -14.75 10.99
C ALA A 92 -8.12 -14.97 10.27
N LEU A 93 -7.60 -16.20 10.31
CA LEU A 93 -6.41 -16.59 9.55
C LEU A 93 -6.63 -16.49 8.04
N ARG A 94 -7.76 -17.01 7.51
CA ARG A 94 -8.07 -16.94 6.07
C ARG A 94 -8.17 -15.49 5.58
N THR A 95 -8.90 -14.64 6.28
CA THR A 95 -9.03 -13.21 5.93
C THR A 95 -7.67 -12.51 6.00
N GLY A 96 -6.85 -12.82 7.02
CA GLY A 96 -5.49 -12.29 7.13
C GLY A 96 -4.58 -12.70 5.96
N TYR A 97 -4.65 -13.96 5.52
CA TYR A 97 -3.90 -14.43 4.35
C TYR A 97 -4.42 -13.81 3.04
N ALA A 98 -5.73 -13.66 2.87
CA ALA A 98 -6.32 -13.01 1.70
C ALA A 98 -5.88 -11.54 1.61
N LEU A 99 -6.02 -10.77 2.69
CA LEU A 99 -5.58 -9.37 2.73
C LEU A 99 -4.06 -9.26 2.52
N GLY A 100 -3.27 -10.13 3.16
CA GLY A 100 -1.82 -10.14 2.99
C GLY A 100 -1.39 -10.43 1.55
N SER A 101 -1.97 -11.46 0.93
CA SER A 101 -1.64 -11.84 -0.45
C SER A 101 -2.05 -10.78 -1.46
N VAL A 102 -3.26 -10.22 -1.36
CA VAL A 102 -3.70 -9.13 -2.25
C VAL A 102 -2.81 -7.90 -2.10
N SER A 103 -2.46 -7.52 -0.87
CA SER A 103 -1.58 -6.39 -0.63
C SER A 103 -0.17 -6.62 -1.17
N VAL A 104 0.40 -7.82 -1.02
CA VAL A 104 1.69 -8.17 -1.62
C VAL A 104 1.61 -8.12 -3.14
N ALA A 105 0.56 -8.66 -3.75
CA ALA A 105 0.36 -8.57 -5.19
C ALA A 105 0.28 -7.12 -5.67
N LEU A 106 -0.46 -6.26 -4.96
CA LEU A 106 -0.53 -4.82 -5.25
C LEU A 106 0.84 -4.14 -5.16
N LEU A 107 1.64 -4.42 -4.12
CA LEU A 107 2.99 -3.86 -3.99
C LEU A 107 3.93 -4.35 -5.10
N VAL A 108 3.88 -5.63 -5.45
CA VAL A 108 4.68 -6.19 -6.53
C VAL A 108 4.30 -5.55 -7.86
N THR A 109 3.02 -5.45 -8.16
CA THR A 109 2.53 -4.77 -9.37
C THR A 109 2.99 -3.31 -9.39
N GLY A 110 2.86 -2.59 -8.27
CA GLY A 110 3.35 -1.23 -8.14
C GLY A 110 4.85 -1.12 -8.45
N LEU A 111 5.67 -1.97 -7.85
CA LEU A 111 7.12 -2.00 -8.09
C LEU A 111 7.49 -2.34 -9.54
N VAL A 112 6.79 -3.27 -10.16
CA VAL A 112 7.01 -3.65 -11.56
C VAL A 112 6.65 -2.51 -12.51
N LEU A 113 5.59 -1.76 -12.20
CA LEU A 113 5.17 -0.60 -12.97
C LEU A 113 6.10 0.60 -12.82
N VAL A 114 6.95 0.64 -11.79
CA VAL A 114 8.01 1.64 -11.68
C VAL A 114 9.00 1.40 -12.81
N ARG A 115 8.84 2.17 -13.88
CA ARG A 115 9.78 2.18 -15.00
C ARG A 115 11.00 2.98 -14.56
N PHE A 116 11.99 2.29 -14.00
CA PHE A 116 13.35 2.85 -13.94
C PHE A 116 13.80 3.02 -15.40
N GLY A 117 14.21 4.22 -15.81
CA GLY A 117 14.57 4.57 -17.20
C GLY A 117 15.67 3.71 -17.87
N PHE A 118 16.14 2.63 -17.23
CA PHE A 118 17.08 1.65 -17.77
C PHE A 118 16.50 0.74 -18.87
N PHE A 119 15.17 0.61 -18.98
CA PHE A 119 14.51 -0.21 -20.03
C PHE A 119 13.87 0.63 -21.14
N GLU A 120 14.24 1.90 -21.25
CA GLU A 120 13.91 2.69 -22.44
C GLU A 120 14.95 2.39 -23.52
N ILE A 121 14.73 1.28 -24.25
CA ILE A 121 15.32 1.12 -25.58
C ILE A 121 14.71 2.26 -26.42
N ARG A 122 15.36 3.43 -26.40
CA ARG A 122 15.22 4.43 -27.46
C ARG A 122 15.70 3.74 -28.72
N ASP A 123 14.77 3.14 -29.46
CA ASP A 123 15.06 2.70 -30.82
C ASP A 123 14.83 3.93 -31.72
N PRO A 124 15.90 4.61 -32.21
CA PRO A 124 15.77 5.82 -33.03
C PRO A 124 15.16 5.57 -34.42
N ARG A 125 14.68 4.36 -34.70
CA ARG A 125 14.14 3.91 -35.99
C ARG A 125 12.64 4.14 -36.18
N PHE A 126 11.93 4.52 -35.13
CA PHE A 126 10.54 4.95 -35.22
C PHE A 126 10.43 6.39 -34.71
N ARG A 127 10.73 7.34 -35.60
CA ARG A 127 10.37 8.76 -35.46
C ARG A 127 9.33 9.08 -36.53
#